data_AF-R1ELA7-F1
#
_entry.id   AF-R1ELA7-F1
#
_cell.length_a   1.000
_cell.length_b   1.000
_cell.length_c   1.000
_cell.angle_alpha   90.00
_cell.angle_beta   90.00
_cell.angle_gamma   90.00
#
_symmetry.space_group_name_H-M   'P 1'
#
loop_
_entity.id
_entity.type
_entity.pdbx_description
1 polymer ?
#
loop_
_entity_poly.entity_id
_entity_poly.type
_entity_poly.pdbx_seq_one_letter_code
_entity_poly.pdbx_strand_id
1 'polypeptide(L)'
;MAAQNNRLPAIRACLFDMDGLLIDSEDLYTIATNRVLREHGRPDLPWNIKAQLQGRPGPEAHRIFSEWARLPITQAEYSAQLAEIQKELFPGCRPLPGVEALLATLSGRTAGKVKVALATSSHAANYRLKTTHLKELFEVFPEECRVLGDDARIGKGRGKPAPDIYLLALKTVNERLRREEGASEEELIRPEECLVGYT
;
A
#
# COMPACT_ATOMS: atom_id res chain seq x y z
N MET A 1 -14.27 -24.78 33.55
CA MET A 1 -14.58 -24.09 32.27
C MET A 1 -14.14 -22.65 32.43
N ALA A 2 -13.00 -22.28 31.85
CA ALA A 2 -12.51 -20.90 31.90
C ALA A 2 -13.32 -20.08 30.90
N ALA A 3 -13.96 -19.00 31.37
CA ALA A 3 -14.59 -18.02 30.51
C ALA A 3 -13.52 -17.44 29.58
N GLN A 4 -13.64 -17.68 28.26
CA GLN A 4 -12.83 -16.99 27.27
C GLN A 4 -13.14 -15.50 27.38
N ASN A 5 -12.18 -14.74 27.88
CA ASN A 5 -12.26 -13.30 27.98
C ASN A 5 -12.26 -12.74 26.56
N ASN A 6 -13.43 -12.40 26.03
CA ASN A 6 -13.65 -11.99 24.64
C ASN A 6 -13.17 -10.56 24.33
N ARG A 7 -12.07 -10.12 24.97
CA ARG A 7 -11.47 -8.80 24.76
C ARG A 7 -10.35 -8.93 23.73
N LEU A 8 -10.46 -8.13 22.67
CA LEU A 8 -9.37 -7.95 21.72
C LEU A 8 -8.11 -7.48 22.47
N PRO A 9 -6.92 -7.98 22.10
CA PRO A 9 -5.68 -7.54 22.73
C PRO A 9 -5.43 -6.05 22.45
N ALA A 10 -4.57 -5.44 23.25
CA ALA A 10 -4.14 -4.07 23.00
C ALA A 10 -3.40 -3.99 21.66
N ILE A 11 -3.73 -3.01 20.83
CA ILE A 11 -3.04 -2.79 19.57
C ILE A 11 -1.66 -2.20 19.84
N ARG A 12 -0.63 -2.91 19.38
CA ARG A 12 0.79 -2.54 19.57
C ARG A 12 1.45 -2.13 18.26
N ALA A 13 0.90 -2.52 17.11
CA ALA A 13 1.36 -2.08 15.81
C ALA A 13 0.21 -1.73 14.84
N CYS A 14 0.47 -0.79 13.95
CA CYS A 14 -0.36 -0.50 12.78
C CYS A 14 0.44 -0.74 11.50
N LEU A 15 -0.08 -1.57 10.61
CA LEU A 15 0.53 -1.90 9.32
C LEU A 15 -0.34 -1.26 8.22
N PHE A 16 0.20 -0.26 7.53
CA PHE A 16 -0.57 0.56 6.60
C PHE A 16 -0.26 0.22 5.15
N ASP A 17 -1.31 0.01 4.35
CA ASP A 17 -1.21 0.26 2.91
C ASP A 17 -0.94 1.74 2.62
N MET A 18 -0.59 2.07 1.39
CA MET A 18 -0.31 3.44 0.95
C MET A 18 -1.36 3.96 0.00
N ASP A 19 -1.54 3.25 -1.12
CA ASP A 19 -2.34 3.71 -2.26
C ASP A 19 -3.82 3.64 -1.91
N GLY A 20 -4.54 4.76 -2.07
CA GLY A 20 -5.96 4.83 -1.70
C GLY A 20 -6.24 4.86 -0.19
N LEU A 21 -5.21 4.79 0.67
CA LEU A 21 -5.34 4.82 2.13
C LEU A 21 -4.64 6.03 2.76
N LEU A 22 -3.34 6.18 2.50
CA LEU A 22 -2.54 7.30 3.01
C LEU A 22 -2.54 8.45 2.01
N ILE A 23 -2.62 8.15 0.72
CA ILE A 23 -2.58 9.13 -0.36
C ILE A 23 -3.68 8.86 -1.41
N ASP A 24 -4.09 9.91 -2.11
CA ASP A 24 -5.15 9.92 -3.14
C ASP A 24 -4.73 9.33 -4.50
N SER A 25 -3.73 8.44 -4.51
CA SER A 25 -3.12 7.94 -5.75
C SER A 25 -4.07 7.17 -6.67
N GLU A 26 -5.15 6.58 -6.16
CA GLU A 26 -6.18 5.88 -6.95
C GLU A 26 -6.85 6.79 -7.99
N ASP A 27 -7.02 8.08 -7.68
CA ASP A 27 -7.56 9.05 -8.62
C ASP A 27 -6.55 9.35 -9.73
N LEU A 28 -5.27 9.49 -9.37
CA LEU A 28 -4.19 9.72 -10.33
C LEU A 28 -3.96 8.50 -11.24
N TYR A 29 -4.09 7.28 -10.72
CA TYR A 29 -4.12 6.05 -11.52
C TYR A 29 -5.25 6.10 -12.56
N THR A 30 -6.44 6.50 -12.14
CA THR A 30 -7.61 6.61 -13.03
C THR A 30 -7.39 7.66 -14.12
N ILE A 31 -6.84 8.83 -13.74
CA ILE A 31 -6.49 9.89 -14.69
C ILE A 31 -5.46 9.39 -15.70
N ALA A 32 -4.40 8.69 -15.24
CA ALA A 32 -3.37 8.15 -16.11
C ALA A 32 -3.94 7.16 -17.13
N THR A 33 -4.74 6.21 -16.66
CA THR A 33 -5.43 5.24 -17.53
C THR A 33 -6.35 5.92 -18.54
N ASN A 34 -7.13 6.92 -18.12
CA ASN A 34 -8.03 7.64 -19.02
C ASN A 34 -7.29 8.47 -20.07
N ARG A 35 -6.11 9.02 -19.75
CA ARG A 35 -5.27 9.69 -20.76
C ARG A 35 -4.86 8.72 -21.87
N VAL A 36 -4.35 7.54 -21.52
CA VAL A 36 -4.00 6.50 -22.50
C VAL A 36 -5.24 6.07 -23.30
N LEU A 37 -6.38 5.80 -22.65
CA LEU A 37 -7.62 5.42 -23.34
C LEU A 37 -8.02 6.44 -24.42
N ARG A 38 -8.00 7.74 -24.07
CA ARG A 38 -8.37 8.82 -25.01
C ARG A 38 -7.41 8.93 -26.20
N GLU A 39 -6.10 8.74 -25.99
CA GLU A 39 -5.10 8.74 -27.07
C GLU A 39 -5.38 7.67 -28.13
N HIS A 40 -6.01 6.56 -27.73
CA HIS A 40 -6.41 5.46 -28.61
C HIS A 40 -7.90 5.47 -28.98
N GLY A 41 -8.58 6.61 -28.81
CA GLY A 41 -9.99 6.79 -29.20
C GLY A 41 -10.98 5.99 -28.35
N ARG A 42 -10.60 5.57 -27.15
CA ARG A 42 -11.47 4.89 -26.19
C ARG A 42 -12.10 5.88 -25.22
N PRO A 43 -13.34 5.62 -24.76
CA PRO A 43 -13.94 6.40 -23.68
C PRO A 43 -13.18 6.19 -22.38
N ASP A 44 -13.38 7.09 -21.43
CA ASP A 44 -12.90 6.94 -20.05
C ASP A 44 -13.36 5.60 -19.44
N LEU A 45 -12.53 5.07 -18.55
CA LEU A 45 -12.79 3.85 -17.81
C LEU A 45 -14.09 4.00 -17.01
N PRO A 46 -15.16 3.27 -17.36
CA PRO A 46 -16.43 3.40 -16.68
C PRO A 46 -16.35 2.71 -15.31
N TRP A 47 -17.12 3.24 -14.35
CA TRP A 47 -17.09 2.79 -12.96
C TRP A 47 -17.33 1.28 -12.80
N ASN A 48 -18.25 0.71 -13.57
CA ASN A 48 -18.56 -0.72 -13.52
C ASN A 48 -17.39 -1.62 -13.96
N ILE A 49 -16.49 -1.13 -14.81
CA ILE A 49 -15.25 -1.83 -15.14
C ILE A 49 -14.20 -1.57 -14.06
N LYS A 50 -14.00 -0.32 -13.64
CA LYS A 50 -13.06 0.03 -12.55
C LYS A 50 -13.31 -0.81 -11.29
N ALA A 51 -14.56 -0.94 -10.86
CA ALA A 51 -14.94 -1.74 -9.70
C ALA A 51 -14.61 -3.23 -9.85
N GLN A 52 -14.54 -3.75 -11.09
CA GLN A 52 -14.10 -5.12 -11.34
C GLN A 52 -12.58 -5.27 -11.30
N LEU A 53 -11.81 -4.20 -11.52
CA LEU A 53 -10.34 -4.23 -11.48
C LEU A 53 -9.81 -4.16 -10.04
N GLN A 54 -10.48 -3.41 -9.18
CA GLN A 54 -10.07 -3.19 -7.79
C GLN A 54 -10.09 -4.49 -6.98
N GLY A 55 -9.06 -4.69 -6.15
CA GLY A 55 -8.92 -5.86 -5.27
C GLY A 55 -8.55 -7.17 -5.98
N ARG A 56 -8.36 -7.19 -7.32
CA ARG A 56 -7.97 -8.39 -8.06
C ARG A 56 -6.46 -8.52 -8.27
N PRO A 57 -5.94 -9.75 -8.39
CA PRO A 57 -4.57 -9.96 -8.84
C PRO A 57 -4.32 -9.33 -10.22
N GLY A 58 -3.13 -8.74 -10.40
CA GLY A 58 -2.74 -8.01 -11.62
C GLY A 58 -3.06 -8.72 -12.95
N PRO A 59 -2.77 -10.03 -13.11
CA PRO A 59 -3.11 -10.74 -14.35
C PRO A 59 -4.61 -10.78 -14.66
N GLU A 60 -5.46 -10.93 -13.64
CA GLU A 60 -6.90 -10.98 -13.81
C GLU A 60 -7.48 -9.60 -14.13
N ALA A 61 -7.05 -8.57 -13.38
CA ALA A 61 -7.42 -7.19 -13.66
C ALA A 61 -6.98 -6.77 -15.08
N HIS A 62 -5.76 -7.15 -15.48
CA HIS A 62 -5.26 -6.89 -16.83
C HIS A 62 -6.13 -7.56 -17.90
N ARG A 63 -6.57 -8.81 -17.70
CA ARG A 63 -7.46 -9.50 -18.65
C ARG A 63 -8.77 -8.76 -18.83
N ILE A 64 -9.44 -8.39 -17.73
CA ILE A 64 -10.72 -7.65 -17.76
C ILE A 64 -10.54 -6.30 -18.46
N PHE A 65 -9.48 -5.57 -18.11
CA PHE A 65 -9.18 -4.27 -18.72
C PHE A 65 -8.94 -4.43 -20.22
N SER A 66 -8.10 -5.37 -20.66
CA SER A 66 -7.77 -5.57 -22.08
C SER A 66 -8.97 -5.99 -22.91
N GLU A 67 -9.82 -6.88 -22.40
CA GLU A 67 -11.05 -7.33 -23.07
C GLU A 67 -12.04 -6.18 -23.32
N TRP A 68 -12.14 -5.26 -22.36
CA TRP A 68 -12.98 -4.07 -22.47
C TRP A 68 -12.32 -2.97 -23.31
N ALA A 69 -11.05 -2.65 -23.04
CA ALA A 69 -10.36 -1.50 -23.62
C ALA A 69 -10.02 -1.73 -25.10
N ARG A 70 -9.67 -2.96 -25.50
CA ARG A 70 -9.33 -3.35 -26.87
C ARG A 70 -8.40 -2.35 -27.57
N LEU A 71 -7.37 -1.92 -26.85
CA LEU A 71 -6.41 -0.95 -27.37
C LEU A 71 -5.61 -1.56 -28.51
N PRO A 72 -5.31 -0.81 -29.58
CA PRO A 72 -4.54 -1.28 -30.73
C PRO A 72 -3.02 -1.25 -30.45
N ILE A 73 -2.61 -1.58 -29.24
CA ILE A 73 -1.21 -1.58 -28.78
C ILE A 73 -0.94 -2.82 -27.93
N THR A 74 0.33 -3.18 -27.84
CA THR A 74 0.79 -4.26 -26.96
C THR A 74 0.73 -3.84 -25.48
N GLN A 75 0.74 -4.81 -24.58
CA GLN A 75 0.81 -4.55 -23.15
C GLN A 75 2.10 -3.80 -22.73
N ALA A 76 3.20 -4.03 -23.45
CA ALA A 76 4.45 -3.34 -23.21
C ALA A 76 4.34 -1.85 -23.56
N GLU A 77 3.75 -1.52 -24.71
CA GLU A 77 3.50 -0.14 -25.14
C GLU A 77 2.51 0.56 -24.19
N TYR A 78 1.43 -0.11 -23.79
CA TYR A 78 0.49 0.41 -22.80
C TYR A 78 1.19 0.74 -21.48
N SER A 79 2.02 -0.19 -20.98
CA SER A 79 2.75 0.00 -19.72
C SER A 79 3.77 1.15 -19.82
N ALA A 80 4.43 1.31 -20.96
CA ALA A 80 5.36 2.41 -21.20
C ALA A 80 4.65 3.78 -21.23
N GLN A 81 3.55 3.89 -21.99
CA GLN A 81 2.74 5.12 -22.04
C GLN A 81 2.21 5.49 -20.65
N LEU A 82 1.68 4.49 -19.93
CA LEU A 82 1.16 4.68 -18.59
C LEU A 82 2.26 5.13 -17.61
N ALA A 83 3.46 4.55 -17.70
CA ALA A 83 4.59 4.93 -16.86
C ALA A 83 5.05 6.38 -17.08
N GLU A 84 5.06 6.87 -18.32
CA GLU A 84 5.40 8.28 -18.59
C GLU A 84 4.37 9.24 -18.00
N ILE A 85 3.08 8.93 -18.16
CA ILE A 85 2.01 9.75 -17.57
C ILE A 85 2.05 9.70 -16.04
N GLN A 86 2.33 8.54 -15.45
CA GLN A 86 2.47 8.40 -14.00
C GLN A 86 3.64 9.21 -13.43
N LYS A 87 4.76 9.33 -14.15
CA LYS A 87 5.89 10.20 -13.74
C LYS A 87 5.49 11.66 -13.66
N GLU A 88 4.59 12.12 -14.55
CA GLU A 88 4.03 13.47 -14.51
C GLU A 88 3.04 13.65 -13.34
N LEU A 89 2.16 12.67 -13.13
CA LEU A 89 1.03 12.81 -12.21
C LEU A 89 1.36 12.51 -10.75
N PHE A 90 2.16 11.48 -10.46
CA PHE A 90 2.42 11.04 -9.08
C PHE A 90 3.09 12.07 -8.16
N PRO A 91 3.92 13.01 -8.64
CA PRO A 91 4.36 14.15 -7.83
C PRO A 91 3.21 15.02 -7.31
N GLY A 92 2.00 14.87 -7.87
CA GLY A 92 0.78 15.54 -7.42
C GLY A 92 -0.01 14.80 -6.33
N CYS A 93 0.42 13.62 -5.87
CA CYS A 93 -0.27 12.87 -4.80
C CYS A 93 -0.42 13.75 -3.55
N ARG A 94 -1.54 13.62 -2.85
CA ARG A 94 -1.82 14.32 -1.60
C ARG A 94 -2.22 13.34 -0.52
N PRO A 95 -1.96 13.67 0.76
CA PRO A 95 -2.47 12.89 1.87
C PRO A 95 -3.99 12.86 1.85
N LEU A 96 -4.59 11.71 2.15
CA LEU A 96 -6.04 11.62 2.30
C LEU A 96 -6.50 12.32 3.61
N PRO A 97 -7.75 12.79 3.69
CA PRO A 97 -8.26 13.49 4.87
C PRO A 97 -8.06 12.68 6.16
N GLY A 98 -7.44 13.30 7.17
CA GLY A 98 -7.21 12.69 8.49
C GLY A 98 -5.92 11.88 8.62
N VAL A 99 -5.20 11.60 7.53
CA VAL A 99 -3.96 10.79 7.56
C VAL A 99 -2.87 11.46 8.39
N GLU A 100 -2.64 12.76 8.22
CA GLU A 100 -1.63 13.51 8.98
C GLU A 100 -1.93 13.48 10.48
N ALA A 101 -3.19 13.73 10.86
CA ALA A 101 -3.64 13.71 12.25
C ALA A 101 -3.53 12.30 12.88
N LEU A 102 -3.87 11.26 12.11
CA LEU A 102 -3.74 9.87 12.52
C LEU A 102 -2.28 9.51 12.80
N LEU A 103 -1.38 9.78 11.84
CA LEU A 103 0.04 9.44 11.97
C LEU A 103 0.72 10.23 13.09
N ALA A 104 0.36 11.50 13.28
CA ALA A 104 0.83 12.30 14.42
C ALA A 104 0.34 11.74 15.78
N THR A 105 -0.87 11.20 15.82
CA THR A 105 -1.42 10.58 17.05
C THR A 105 -0.68 9.28 17.38
N LEU A 106 -0.45 8.43 16.38
CA LEU A 106 0.25 7.16 16.54
C LEU A 106 1.72 7.34 16.92
N SER A 107 2.37 8.40 16.45
CA SER A 107 3.80 8.64 16.72
C SER A 107 4.08 9.28 18.09
N GLY A 108 3.11 9.97 18.70
CA GLY A 108 3.37 10.79 19.89
C GLY A 108 2.32 10.81 21.02
N ARG A 109 1.13 10.23 20.86
CA ARG A 109 0.01 10.45 21.82
C ARG A 109 -0.63 9.19 22.43
N THR A 110 -0.22 7.99 22.04
CA THR A 110 -0.76 6.75 22.61
C THR A 110 0.00 6.33 23.87
N ALA A 111 -0.72 5.81 24.87
CA ALA A 111 -0.12 5.19 26.06
C ALA A 111 0.59 3.89 25.63
N GLY A 112 1.89 3.99 25.37
CA GLY A 112 2.68 2.98 24.65
C GLY A 112 2.88 3.40 23.20
N LYS A 113 4.14 3.39 22.73
CA LYS A 113 4.50 3.81 21.37
C LYS A 113 4.04 2.73 20.37
N VAL A 114 2.86 2.92 19.79
CA VAL A 114 2.34 2.04 18.72
C VAL A 114 3.35 2.06 17.58
N LYS A 115 3.79 0.87 17.16
CA LYS A 115 4.73 0.73 16.05
C LYS A 115 3.99 0.91 14.73
N VAL A 116 4.64 1.52 13.75
CA VAL A 116 4.06 1.70 12.43
C VAL A 116 4.98 1.13 11.36
N ALA A 117 4.38 0.50 10.36
CA ALA A 117 5.07 0.00 9.17
C ALA A 117 4.24 0.27 7.93
N LEU A 118 4.93 0.43 6.80
CA LEU A 118 4.32 0.60 5.49
C LEU A 118 4.36 -0.75 4.74
N ALA A 119 3.24 -1.13 4.13
CA ALA A 119 3.07 -2.37 3.38
C ALA A 119 2.33 -2.08 2.05
N THR A 120 3.07 -1.57 1.05
CA THR A 120 2.51 -1.11 -0.21
C THR A 120 2.84 -2.04 -1.38
N SER A 121 1.88 -2.24 -2.29
CA SER A 121 2.12 -2.93 -3.57
C SER A 121 2.87 -2.07 -4.59
N SER A 122 3.11 -0.78 -4.30
CA SER A 122 3.94 0.07 -5.13
C SER A 122 5.40 -0.39 -5.14
N HIS A 123 5.99 -0.53 -6.32
CA HIS A 123 7.42 -0.73 -6.48
C HIS A 123 8.21 0.53 -6.10
N ALA A 124 9.50 0.38 -5.78
CA ALA A 124 10.36 1.45 -5.30
C ALA A 124 10.37 2.71 -6.17
N ALA A 125 10.32 2.57 -7.50
CA ALA A 125 10.26 3.70 -8.42
C ALA A 125 8.98 4.53 -8.25
N ASN A 126 7.82 3.88 -8.23
CA ASN A 126 6.52 4.53 -8.07
C ASN A 126 6.34 5.08 -6.64
N TYR A 127 6.80 4.34 -5.63
CA TYR A 127 6.85 4.83 -4.26
C TYR A 127 7.58 6.17 -4.18
N ARG A 128 8.78 6.27 -4.76
CA ARG A 128 9.55 7.54 -4.76
C ARG A 128 8.80 8.67 -5.46
N LEU A 129 8.21 8.41 -6.64
CA LEU A 129 7.45 9.43 -7.37
C LEU A 129 6.28 9.99 -6.56
N LYS A 130 5.60 9.12 -5.80
CA LYS A 130 4.43 9.48 -4.99
C LYS A 130 4.76 10.18 -3.67
N THR A 131 5.97 9.98 -3.13
CA THR A 131 6.27 10.33 -1.73
C THR A 131 7.42 11.33 -1.56
N THR A 132 8.23 11.61 -2.58
CA THR A 132 9.41 12.48 -2.45
C THR A 132 9.07 13.90 -2.00
N HIS A 133 7.88 14.41 -2.31
CA HIS A 133 7.38 15.71 -1.85
C HIS A 133 6.61 15.63 -0.52
N LEU A 134 6.34 14.43 0.00
CA LEU A 134 5.60 14.15 1.23
C LEU A 134 6.52 13.56 2.32
N LYS A 135 7.81 13.94 2.34
CA LYS A 135 8.82 13.32 3.22
C LYS A 135 8.41 13.32 4.68
N GLU A 136 7.97 14.46 5.20
CA GLU A 136 7.55 14.63 6.60
C GLU A 136 6.43 13.65 6.98
N LEU A 137 5.51 13.37 6.06
CA LEU A 137 4.43 12.41 6.29
C LEU A 137 4.95 10.98 6.42
N PHE A 138 5.87 10.57 5.53
CA PHE A 138 6.38 9.21 5.47
C PHE A 138 7.55 8.94 6.41
N GLU A 139 8.16 9.97 6.99
CA GLU A 139 9.22 9.86 8.02
C GLU A 139 8.76 9.12 9.27
N VAL A 140 7.45 9.10 9.56
CA VAL A 140 6.90 8.31 10.67
C VAL A 140 7.16 6.81 10.51
N PHE A 141 7.30 6.33 9.27
CA PHE A 141 7.64 4.94 8.96
C PHE A 141 9.16 4.81 8.87
N PRO A 142 9.81 4.05 9.77
CA PRO A 142 11.24 3.74 9.66
C PRO A 142 11.55 3.08 8.32
N GLU A 143 12.70 3.39 7.72
CA GLU A 143 13.05 2.91 6.38
C GLU A 143 13.05 1.37 6.28
N GLU A 144 13.57 0.67 7.29
CA GLU A 144 13.57 -0.79 7.34
C GLU A 144 12.18 -1.40 7.55
N CYS A 145 11.21 -0.61 8.00
CA CYS A 145 9.80 -0.97 8.18
C CYS A 145 8.92 -0.56 6.99
N ARG A 146 9.53 -0.17 5.86
CA ARG A 146 8.82 0.10 4.60
C ARG A 146 8.99 -1.10 3.67
N VAL A 147 7.94 -1.90 3.56
CA VAL A 147 7.87 -3.04 2.65
C VAL A 147 7.17 -2.61 1.37
N LEU A 148 7.90 -2.67 0.25
CA LEU A 148 7.45 -2.26 -1.08
C LEU A 148 7.09 -3.48 -1.94
N GLY A 149 6.38 -3.26 -3.05
CA GLY A 149 5.85 -4.36 -3.86
C GLY A 149 6.91 -5.19 -4.59
N ASP A 150 8.09 -4.62 -4.81
CA ASP A 150 9.27 -5.26 -5.40
C ASP A 150 10.29 -5.77 -4.37
N ASP A 151 9.90 -5.88 -3.09
CA ASP A 151 10.73 -6.46 -2.05
C ASP A 151 10.99 -7.95 -2.33
N ALA A 152 12.25 -8.33 -2.51
CA ALA A 152 12.68 -9.69 -2.85
C ALA A 152 12.33 -10.74 -1.78
N ARG A 153 11.99 -10.32 -0.56
CA ARG A 153 11.54 -11.19 0.53
C ARG A 153 10.09 -11.66 0.32
N ILE A 154 9.32 -10.99 -0.55
CA ILE A 154 7.98 -11.41 -0.95
C ILE A 154 8.11 -12.45 -2.06
N GLY A 155 7.56 -13.65 -1.83
CA GLY A 155 7.58 -14.73 -2.83
C GLY A 155 6.91 -14.32 -4.14
N LYS A 156 7.37 -14.87 -5.28
CA LYS A 156 6.72 -14.63 -6.58
C LYS A 156 5.25 -15.04 -6.53
N GLY A 157 4.35 -14.15 -6.94
CA GLY A 157 2.90 -14.39 -6.88
C GLY A 157 2.30 -14.32 -5.47
N ARG A 158 3.07 -13.90 -4.46
CA ARG A 158 2.63 -13.73 -3.07
C ARG A 158 2.37 -12.27 -2.69
N GLY A 159 2.19 -11.39 -3.68
CA GLY A 159 1.66 -10.05 -3.44
C GLY A 159 0.19 -10.11 -2.98
N LYS A 160 -0.39 -8.95 -2.63
CA LYS A 160 -1.81 -8.84 -2.28
C LYS A 160 -2.68 -9.53 -3.36
N PRO A 161 -3.73 -10.29 -2.97
CA PRO A 161 -4.35 -10.35 -1.64
C PRO A 161 -3.69 -11.33 -0.64
N ALA A 162 -2.56 -11.97 -0.97
CA ALA A 162 -1.84 -12.80 0.00
C ALA A 162 -1.31 -11.94 1.18
N PRO A 163 -1.26 -12.48 2.41
CA PRO A 163 -0.91 -11.71 3.60
C PRO A 163 0.59 -11.41 3.73
N ASP A 164 1.44 -11.95 2.85
CA ASP A 164 2.89 -11.99 2.99
C ASP A 164 3.52 -10.62 3.18
N ILE A 165 3.01 -9.59 2.50
CA ILE A 165 3.52 -8.22 2.66
C ILE A 165 3.29 -7.67 4.08
N TYR A 166 2.14 -7.99 4.69
CA TYR A 166 1.82 -7.58 6.06
C TYR A 166 2.58 -8.42 7.09
N LEU A 167 2.74 -9.71 6.84
CA LEU A 167 3.57 -10.59 7.68
C LEU A 167 5.03 -10.14 7.66
N LEU A 168 5.53 -9.74 6.49
CA LEU A 168 6.87 -9.18 6.33
C LEU A 168 6.98 -7.82 7.04
N ALA A 169 5.99 -6.94 6.93
CA ALA A 169 5.97 -5.67 7.66
C ALA A 169 6.03 -5.91 9.18
N LEU A 170 5.21 -6.83 9.71
CA LEU A 170 5.26 -7.22 11.13
C LEU A 170 6.63 -7.77 11.52
N LYS A 171 7.23 -8.62 10.67
CA LYS A 171 8.56 -9.16 10.89
C LYS A 171 9.60 -8.04 11.01
N THR A 172 9.59 -7.04 10.14
CA THR A 172 10.53 -5.90 10.22
C THR A 172 10.35 -5.07 11.51
N VAL A 173 9.11 -4.88 11.95
CA VAL A 173 8.82 -4.23 13.25
C VAL A 173 9.40 -5.04 14.41
N ASN A 174 9.21 -6.35 14.41
CA ASN A 174 9.73 -7.23 15.47
C ASN A 174 11.25 -7.34 15.46
N GLU A 175 11.89 -7.36 14.29
CA GLU A 175 13.36 -7.30 14.16
C GLU A 175 13.91 -6.00 14.74
N ARG A 176 13.24 -4.87 14.47
CA ARG A 176 13.59 -3.58 15.04
C ARG A 176 13.39 -3.54 16.56
N LEU A 177 12.30 -4.10 17.07
CA LEU A 177 12.05 -4.23 18.51
C LEU A 177 13.16 -5.02 19.22
N ARG A 178 13.57 -6.17 18.68
CA ARG A 178 14.69 -6.95 19.24
C ARG A 178 15.97 -6.10 19.30
N ARG A 179 16.27 -5.35 18.23
CA ARG A 179 17.49 -4.57 18.11
C ARG A 179 17.52 -3.32 19.00
N GLU A 180 16.43 -2.57 19.07
CA GLU A 180 16.38 -1.27 19.75
C GLU A 180 15.94 -1.36 21.21
N GLU A 181 15.11 -2.35 21.54
CA GLU A 181 14.50 -2.47 22.88
C GLU A 181 14.89 -3.77 23.59
N GLY A 182 15.65 -4.66 22.94
CA GLY A 182 16.08 -5.93 23.55
C GLY A 182 14.94 -6.92 23.78
N ALA A 183 13.82 -6.77 23.05
CA ALA A 183 12.61 -7.54 23.24
C ALA A 183 12.84 -9.06 23.15
N SER A 184 12.34 -9.82 24.13
CA SER A 184 12.29 -11.29 24.09
C SER A 184 11.23 -11.81 23.11
N GLU A 185 11.19 -13.13 22.86
CA GLU A 185 10.17 -13.73 22.00
C GLU A 185 8.73 -13.49 22.52
N GLU A 186 8.54 -13.52 23.83
CA GLU A 186 7.24 -13.26 24.47
C GLU A 186 6.79 -11.80 24.34
N GLU A 187 7.75 -10.88 24.15
CA GLU A 187 7.51 -9.45 24.00
C GLU A 187 7.27 -9.02 22.55
N LEU A 188 7.49 -9.91 21.57
CA LEU A 188 7.23 -9.59 20.17
C LEU A 188 5.73 -9.39 19.90
N ILE A 189 5.45 -8.53 18.92
CA ILE A 189 4.10 -8.21 18.51
C ILE A 189 3.55 -9.39 17.70
N ARG A 190 2.42 -9.94 18.14
CA ARG A 190 1.70 -11.01 17.44
C ARG A 190 0.71 -10.44 16.43
N PRO A 191 0.31 -11.21 15.40
CA PRO A 191 -0.65 -10.74 14.38
C PRO A 191 -1.96 -10.18 14.95
N GLU A 192 -2.48 -10.76 16.03
CA GLU A 192 -3.70 -10.30 16.70
C GLU A 192 -3.54 -8.96 17.44
N GLU A 193 -2.31 -8.50 17.67
CA GLU A 193 -1.98 -7.20 18.27
C GLU A 193 -1.76 -6.11 17.21
N CYS A 194 -2.00 -6.43 15.94
CA CYS A 194 -1.84 -5.53 14.80
C CYS A 194 -3.17 -5.01 14.28
N LEU A 195 -3.24 -3.70 14.02
CA LEU A 195 -4.27 -3.13 13.16
C LEU A 195 -3.72 -3.04 11.73
N VAL A 196 -4.42 -3.64 10.76
CA VAL A 196 -4.03 -3.59 9.34
C VAL A 196 -4.96 -2.64 8.59
N GLY A 197 -4.40 -1.55 8.07
CA GLY A 197 -5.09 -0.68 7.13
C GLY A 197 -4.87 -1.18 5.71
N TYR A 198 -5.93 -1.63 5.05
CA TYR A 198 -5.90 -2.13 3.67
C TYR A 198 -7.02 -1.48 2.84
N THR A 199 -6.81 -1.42 1.53
CA THR A 199 -7.80 -0.99 0.53
C THR A 199 -8.09 -2.11 -0.46
#